data_AF-A0A6L6YL71-F1
#
_entry.id   AF-A0A6L6YL71-F1
#
_cell.length_a   1.000
_cell.length_b   1.000
_cell.length_c   1.000
_cell.angle_alpha   90.00
_cell.angle_beta   90.00
_cell.angle_gamma   90.00
#
_symmetry.space_group_name_H-M   'P 1'
#
loop_
_entity.id
_entity.type
_entity.pdbx_description
1 polymer ?
#
loop_
_entity_poly.entity_id
_entity_poly.type
_entity_poly.pdbx_seq_one_letter_code
_entity_poly.pdbx_strand_id
1 'polypeptide(L)'
;MNTAQKIGTGVVAAALVCSAAYGFLIHTQASHFDQFAENPSRYLGENFKDVSVEISNSSIFGREFILNKGDVHFGGSVSFGLKPHANMKMLAASSQPLFNEAIKSADPTLTVDLNYRFIPKVLEFASKPFSARDESAGTALDIGKVSLKALPDMASSSDGNLKFNSANAVFDIQNFALRLSPTEVIQSGSITGRLTSQGSESSNFSAALNGLSTVNGKDTIKIESVSFDIALTKKPSEITQISKIDLQNLSARISGLKSTIESANPQIETHIPNDPEMYDAVTNLLIGDEAAVSRDALERLGNSFLSGDVWLKLNPTVIKTKAYQLNMSGDLRWLPDKPQFASLNLNLLGKEPQIGALVQMFVPRKAYTRVDKDKFEAQIVANKSPDKITVLSNGMQIYTAHNPF
;
A
#
# COMPACT_ATOMS: atom_id res chain seq x y z
N MET A 1 -11.19 -5.97 -17.44
CA MET A 1 -10.04 -5.05 -17.30
C MET A 1 -9.83 -4.30 -18.60
N ASN A 2 -9.85 -2.96 -18.56
CA ASN A 2 -9.44 -2.11 -19.69
C ASN A 2 -7.93 -2.30 -19.94
N THR A 3 -7.49 -2.26 -21.18
CA THR A 3 -6.10 -2.34 -21.66
C THR A 3 -5.13 -1.45 -20.88
N ALA A 4 -5.54 -0.26 -20.44
CA ALA A 4 -4.72 0.60 -19.58
C ALA A 4 -4.39 -0.03 -18.20
N GLN A 5 -5.34 -0.78 -17.63
CA GLN A 5 -5.08 -1.58 -16.41
C GLN A 5 -4.08 -2.69 -16.70
N LYS A 6 -4.18 -3.36 -17.85
CA LYS A 6 -3.25 -4.44 -18.23
C LYS A 6 -1.81 -3.94 -18.44
N ILE A 7 -1.63 -2.72 -18.95
CA ILE A 7 -0.31 -2.13 -19.19
C ILE A 7 0.32 -1.60 -17.89
N GLY A 8 -0.46 -0.94 -17.02
CA GLY A 8 -0.03 -0.59 -15.67
C GLY A 8 0.33 -1.81 -14.83
N THR A 9 -0.49 -2.87 -14.90
CA THR A 9 -0.20 -4.17 -14.29
C THR A 9 1.08 -4.78 -14.83
N GLY A 10 1.40 -4.59 -16.11
CA GLY A 10 2.61 -5.14 -16.72
C GLY A 10 3.92 -4.47 -16.26
N VAL A 11 3.93 -3.16 -16.03
CA VAL A 11 5.10 -2.44 -15.48
C VAL A 11 5.24 -2.67 -13.98
N VAL A 12 4.12 -2.77 -13.25
CA VAL A 12 4.11 -3.18 -11.84
C VAL A 12 4.54 -4.64 -11.69
N ALA A 13 4.12 -5.53 -12.59
CA ALA A 13 4.59 -6.92 -12.67
C ALA A 13 6.09 -6.98 -12.99
N ALA A 14 6.61 -6.10 -13.85
CA ALA A 14 8.04 -5.97 -14.08
C ALA A 14 8.79 -5.54 -12.81
N ALA A 15 8.26 -4.59 -12.04
CA ALA A 15 8.82 -4.20 -10.76
C ALA A 15 8.76 -5.34 -9.71
N LEU A 16 7.68 -6.14 -9.71
CA LEU A 16 7.53 -7.31 -8.84
C LEU A 16 8.48 -8.45 -9.23
N VAL A 17 8.69 -8.71 -10.52
CA VAL A 17 9.67 -9.70 -11.00
C VAL A 17 11.10 -9.22 -10.76
N CYS A 18 11.38 -7.92 -10.91
CA CYS A 18 12.65 -7.32 -10.49
C CYS A 18 12.85 -7.47 -8.96
N SER A 19 11.78 -7.36 -8.18
CA SER A 19 11.80 -7.58 -6.72
C SER A 19 12.00 -9.05 -6.35
N ALA A 20 11.46 -9.99 -7.14
CA ALA A 20 11.69 -11.43 -7.00
C ALA A 20 13.13 -11.80 -7.37
N ALA A 21 13.63 -11.33 -8.51
CA ALA A 21 15.02 -11.47 -8.93
C ALA A 21 16.00 -10.85 -7.91
N TYR A 22 15.57 -9.80 -7.20
CA TYR A 22 16.28 -9.22 -6.07
C TYR A 22 16.24 -10.10 -4.81
N GLY A 23 15.08 -10.65 -4.43
CA GLY A 23 14.97 -11.63 -3.34
C GLY A 23 15.92 -12.82 -3.55
N PHE A 24 16.11 -13.21 -4.80
CA PHE A 24 17.09 -14.21 -5.21
C PHE A 24 18.56 -13.77 -5.06
N LEU A 25 18.93 -12.56 -5.54
CA LEU A 25 20.30 -12.02 -5.41
C LEU A 25 20.71 -11.82 -3.93
N ILE A 26 19.73 -11.52 -3.08
CA ILE A 26 19.90 -11.51 -1.62
C ILE A 26 20.17 -12.92 -1.09
N HIS A 27 19.42 -13.93 -1.55
CA HIS A 27 19.45 -15.23 -0.89
C HIS A 27 20.68 -16.06 -1.22
N THR A 28 21.22 -15.97 -2.43
CA THR A 28 22.23 -16.91 -2.90
C THR A 28 23.66 -16.41 -2.93
N GLN A 29 23.88 -15.09 -2.82
CA GLN A 29 25.14 -14.41 -3.17
C GLN A 29 25.47 -14.72 -4.64
N ALA A 30 25.71 -13.71 -5.48
CA ALA A 30 25.85 -13.90 -6.93
C ALA A 30 26.82 -15.04 -7.37
N SER A 31 27.74 -15.50 -6.51
CA SER A 31 28.57 -16.69 -6.68
C SER A 31 27.84 -18.03 -6.87
N HIS A 32 26.57 -18.16 -6.51
CA HIS A 32 25.78 -19.40 -6.67
C HIS A 32 24.71 -19.29 -7.76
N PHE A 33 24.89 -18.37 -8.71
CA PHE A 33 23.91 -18.12 -9.78
C PHE A 33 23.55 -19.38 -10.58
N ASP A 34 24.52 -20.25 -10.84
CA ASP A 34 24.28 -21.50 -11.59
C ASP A 34 23.31 -22.44 -10.86
N GLN A 35 23.43 -22.56 -9.54
CA GLN A 35 22.54 -23.39 -8.71
C GLN A 35 21.10 -22.86 -8.69
N PHE A 36 20.94 -21.55 -8.87
CA PHE A 36 19.63 -20.95 -9.02
C PHE A 36 19.04 -21.15 -10.40
N ALA A 37 19.85 -20.98 -11.45
CA ALA A 37 19.36 -21.16 -12.80
C ALA A 37 18.79 -22.57 -13.01
N GLU A 38 19.36 -23.57 -12.34
CA GLU A 38 18.87 -24.95 -12.32
C GLU A 38 17.52 -25.12 -11.59
N ASN A 39 17.25 -24.35 -10.52
CA ASN A 39 16.00 -24.44 -9.76
C ASN A 39 15.59 -23.11 -9.11
N PRO A 40 15.01 -22.17 -9.88
CA PRO A 40 14.63 -20.84 -9.37
C PRO A 40 13.61 -20.91 -8.23
N SER A 41 12.65 -21.84 -8.33
CA SER A 41 11.54 -22.00 -7.39
C SER A 41 11.99 -22.29 -5.96
N ARG A 42 13.11 -23.00 -5.79
CA ARG A 42 13.71 -23.29 -4.49
C ARG A 42 14.09 -22.02 -3.72
N TYR A 43 14.50 -20.97 -4.43
CA TYR A 43 15.03 -19.75 -3.83
C TYR A 43 14.01 -18.61 -3.81
N LEU A 44 13.09 -18.58 -4.77
CA LEU A 44 12.05 -17.55 -4.87
C LEU A 44 10.78 -17.89 -4.08
N GLY A 45 10.59 -19.17 -3.73
CA GLY A 45 9.40 -19.67 -3.09
C GLY A 45 8.32 -20.10 -4.09
N GLU A 46 7.28 -20.73 -3.55
CA GLU A 46 6.24 -21.44 -4.30
C GLU A 46 5.45 -20.54 -5.27
N ASN A 47 5.36 -19.23 -5.00
CA ASN A 47 4.68 -18.25 -5.85
C ASN A 47 5.42 -17.94 -7.17
N PHE A 48 6.63 -18.48 -7.35
CA PHE A 48 7.50 -18.23 -8.51
C PHE A 48 7.96 -19.52 -9.20
N LYS A 49 7.19 -20.61 -9.09
CA LYS A 49 7.52 -21.91 -9.71
C LYS A 49 7.66 -21.88 -11.23
N ASP A 50 7.00 -20.93 -11.89
CA ASP A 50 7.02 -20.72 -13.32
C ASP A 50 8.12 -19.74 -13.78
N VAL A 51 9.06 -19.41 -12.89
CA VAL A 51 10.31 -18.75 -13.27
C VAL A 51 11.29 -19.78 -13.83
N SER A 52 11.82 -19.53 -15.04
CA SER A 52 12.96 -20.28 -15.59
C SER A 52 14.10 -19.33 -15.93
N VAL A 53 15.33 -19.86 -15.97
CA VAL A 53 16.52 -19.09 -16.31
C VAL A 53 17.34 -19.87 -17.33
N GLU A 54 17.66 -19.22 -18.43
CA GLU A 54 18.51 -19.74 -19.49
C GLU A 54 19.83 -18.98 -19.48
N ILE A 55 20.94 -19.68 -19.24
CA ILE A 55 22.27 -19.07 -19.34
C ILE A 55 22.70 -19.12 -20.81
N SER A 56 22.80 -17.94 -21.43
CA SER A 56 23.18 -17.79 -22.84
C SER A 56 24.70 -17.72 -23.01
N ASN A 57 25.42 -17.25 -21.98
CA ASN A 57 26.88 -17.16 -21.99
C ASN A 57 27.45 -17.38 -20.60
N SER A 58 28.56 -18.10 -20.52
CA SER A 58 29.25 -18.42 -19.28
C SER A 58 30.74 -18.17 -19.40
N SER A 59 31.28 -17.37 -18.48
CA SER A 59 32.71 -17.14 -18.35
C SER A 59 33.14 -17.22 -16.88
N ILE A 60 34.44 -17.27 -16.63
CA ILE A 60 34.99 -17.24 -15.26
C ILE A 60 34.61 -15.94 -14.53
N PHE A 61 34.32 -14.86 -15.28
CA PHE A 61 34.05 -13.52 -14.74
C PHE A 61 32.57 -13.12 -14.81
N GLY A 62 31.67 -14.00 -15.25
CA GLY A 62 30.25 -13.66 -15.29
C GLY A 62 29.34 -14.64 -16.05
N ARG A 63 28.05 -14.33 -16.02
CA ARG A 63 26.98 -14.98 -16.77
C ARG A 63 26.21 -13.95 -17.57
N GLU A 64 25.80 -14.31 -18.77
CA GLU A 64 24.67 -13.67 -19.45
C GLU A 64 23.51 -14.65 -19.44
N PHE A 65 22.31 -14.15 -19.20
CA PHE A 65 21.15 -15.00 -18.98
C PHE A 65 19.86 -14.35 -19.46
N ILE A 66 18.84 -15.17 -19.64
CA ILE A 66 17.46 -14.75 -19.84
C ILE A 66 16.63 -15.37 -18.71
N LEU A 67 15.95 -14.53 -17.93
CA LEU A 67 14.97 -14.96 -16.93
C LEU A 67 13.57 -14.84 -17.51
N ASN A 68 12.80 -15.91 -17.44
CA ASN A 68 11.44 -16.00 -17.99
C ASN A 68 10.42 -16.15 -16.86
N LYS A 69 9.29 -15.46 -16.96
CA LYS A 69 8.12 -15.60 -16.08
C LYS A 69 6.86 -15.48 -16.92
N GLY A 70 6.30 -16.61 -17.32
CA GLY A 70 5.22 -16.64 -18.33
C GLY A 70 5.66 -15.96 -19.63
N ASP A 71 4.84 -15.04 -20.15
CA ASP A 71 5.09 -14.26 -21.39
C ASP A 71 6.10 -13.10 -21.21
N VAL A 72 6.75 -12.98 -20.04
CA VAL A 72 7.67 -11.88 -19.73
C VAL A 72 9.09 -12.40 -19.62
N HIS A 73 10.01 -11.73 -20.33
CA HIS A 73 11.40 -12.13 -20.45
C HIS A 73 12.33 -11.00 -19.98
N PHE A 74 13.42 -11.34 -19.30
CA PHE A 74 14.41 -10.39 -18.80
C PHE A 74 15.80 -10.84 -19.24
N GLY A 75 16.45 -10.05 -20.09
CA GLY A 75 17.84 -10.28 -20.46
C GLY A 75 18.74 -9.65 -19.41
N GLY A 76 19.70 -10.40 -18.90
CA GLY A 76 20.57 -9.94 -17.83
C GLY A 76 22.00 -10.40 -17.95
N SER A 77 22.85 -9.76 -17.18
CA SER A 77 24.23 -10.18 -16.95
C SER A 77 24.56 -10.04 -15.47
N VAL A 78 25.42 -10.95 -14.99
CA VAL A 78 26.03 -10.87 -13.68
C VAL A 78 27.54 -10.95 -13.86
N SER A 79 28.27 -9.98 -13.34
CA SER A 79 29.74 -9.99 -13.31
C SER A 79 30.25 -10.43 -11.94
N PHE A 80 31.20 -11.35 -11.95
CA PHE A 80 31.85 -11.89 -10.76
C PHE A 80 33.24 -11.29 -10.46
N GLY A 81 33.64 -10.26 -11.22
CA GLY A 81 34.98 -9.66 -11.11
C GLY A 81 35.20 -8.84 -9.83
N LEU A 82 36.31 -8.08 -9.78
CA LEU A 82 36.68 -7.25 -8.60
C LEU A 82 35.64 -6.19 -8.21
N LYS A 83 34.70 -5.87 -9.11
CA LYS A 83 33.51 -5.04 -8.86
C LYS A 83 32.27 -5.80 -9.33
N PRO A 84 31.74 -6.71 -8.51
CA PRO A 84 30.58 -7.48 -8.89
C PRO A 84 29.37 -6.58 -9.09
N HIS A 85 28.62 -6.84 -10.15
CA HIS A 85 27.41 -6.10 -10.49
C HIS A 85 26.46 -7.00 -11.27
N ALA A 86 25.17 -6.74 -11.16
CA ALA A 86 24.16 -7.35 -12.00
C ALA A 86 23.34 -6.28 -12.70
N ASN A 87 23.00 -6.54 -13.96
CA ASN A 87 22.11 -5.70 -14.75
C ASN A 87 21.05 -6.62 -15.38
N MET A 88 19.80 -6.22 -15.30
CA MET A 88 18.70 -6.86 -16.00
C MET A 88 17.87 -5.82 -16.74
N LYS A 89 17.45 -6.19 -17.94
CA LYS A 89 16.60 -5.39 -18.80
C LYS A 89 15.41 -6.23 -19.22
N MET A 90 14.22 -5.65 -19.13
CA MET A 90 13.03 -6.32 -19.63
C MET A 90 13.05 -6.37 -21.15
N LEU A 91 12.74 -7.54 -21.70
CA LEU A 91 12.66 -7.78 -23.13
C LEU A 91 11.19 -7.77 -23.56
N ALA A 92 10.92 -7.12 -24.69
CA ALA A 92 9.59 -7.08 -25.27
C ALA A 92 9.32 -8.35 -26.07
N ALA A 93 8.72 -9.36 -25.44
CA ALA A 93 8.45 -10.67 -26.03
C ALA A 93 7.08 -11.27 -25.63
N SER A 94 6.14 -10.43 -25.20
CA SER A 94 4.76 -10.88 -24.93
C SER A 94 3.98 -11.08 -26.23
N SER A 95 2.95 -11.92 -26.16
CA SER A 95 1.90 -12.03 -27.19
C SER A 95 1.09 -10.73 -27.39
N GLN A 96 1.25 -9.71 -26.53
CA GLN A 96 0.53 -8.44 -26.56
C GLN A 96 1.34 -7.29 -27.19
N PRO A 97 1.00 -6.79 -28.39
CA PRO A 97 1.76 -5.74 -29.08
C PRO A 97 1.90 -4.44 -28.29
N LEU A 98 0.81 -3.95 -27.69
CA LEU A 98 0.80 -2.71 -26.90
C LEU A 98 1.70 -2.78 -25.67
N PHE A 99 1.76 -3.95 -25.04
CA PHE A 99 2.68 -4.19 -23.92
C PHE A 99 4.13 -4.16 -24.40
N ASN A 100 4.44 -4.82 -25.52
CA ASN A 100 5.78 -4.80 -26.10
C ASN A 100 6.25 -3.39 -26.49
N GLU A 101 5.36 -2.55 -27.03
CA GLU A 101 5.65 -1.15 -27.33
C GLU A 101 5.93 -0.35 -26.06
N ALA A 102 5.10 -0.52 -25.03
CA ALA A 102 5.31 0.12 -23.74
C ALA A 102 6.66 -0.27 -23.12
N ILE A 103 7.02 -1.56 -23.14
CA ILE A 103 8.32 -2.04 -22.62
C ILE A 103 9.50 -1.49 -23.43
N LYS A 104 9.40 -1.47 -24.77
CA LYS A 104 10.45 -0.89 -25.63
C LYS A 104 10.65 0.60 -25.37
N SER A 105 9.55 1.33 -25.19
CA SER A 105 9.56 2.77 -24.92
C SER A 105 10.07 3.10 -23.51
N ALA A 106 9.57 2.36 -22.51
CA ALA A 106 9.95 2.52 -21.12
C ALA A 106 11.41 2.12 -20.84
N ASP A 107 11.97 1.22 -21.65
CA ASP A 107 13.36 0.76 -21.52
C ASP A 107 13.75 0.38 -20.07
N PRO A 108 12.93 -0.42 -19.36
CA PRO A 108 13.08 -0.62 -17.93
C PRO A 108 14.34 -1.43 -17.64
N THR A 109 15.16 -0.89 -16.73
CA THR A 109 16.45 -1.46 -16.34
C THR A 109 16.50 -1.61 -14.83
N LEU A 110 16.97 -2.76 -14.36
CA LEU A 110 17.31 -3.03 -12.98
C LEU A 110 18.82 -3.21 -12.86
N THR A 111 19.44 -2.46 -11.98
CA THR A 111 20.86 -2.56 -11.65
C THR A 111 21.03 -2.91 -10.19
N VAL A 112 22.00 -3.77 -9.90
CA VAL A 112 22.35 -4.19 -8.55
C VAL A 112 23.85 -4.10 -8.37
N ASP A 113 24.26 -3.19 -7.49
CA ASP A 113 25.64 -3.07 -7.04
C ASP A 113 25.87 -4.02 -5.87
N LEU A 114 26.92 -4.83 -5.99
CA LEU A 114 27.28 -5.84 -5.00
C LEU A 114 28.61 -5.46 -4.34
N ASN A 115 28.82 -5.88 -3.09
CA ASN A 115 30.14 -5.82 -2.47
C ASN A 115 31.05 -6.97 -2.98
N TYR A 116 32.32 -6.98 -2.55
CA TYR A 116 33.29 -8.03 -2.94
C TYR A 116 32.93 -9.44 -2.44
N ARG A 117 31.96 -9.56 -1.52
CA ARG A 117 31.37 -10.82 -1.04
C ARG A 117 30.03 -11.11 -1.72
N PHE A 118 29.73 -10.44 -2.83
CA PHE A 118 28.49 -10.59 -3.59
C PHE A 118 27.21 -10.30 -2.80
N ILE A 119 27.29 -9.40 -1.80
CA ILE A 119 26.14 -8.93 -1.02
C ILE A 119 25.62 -7.62 -1.64
N PRO A 120 24.33 -7.52 -1.99
CA PRO A 120 23.73 -6.28 -2.51
C PRO A 120 23.96 -5.08 -1.59
N LYS A 121 24.37 -3.95 -2.19
CA LYS A 121 24.52 -2.65 -1.52
C LYS A 121 23.49 -1.64 -1.99
N VAL A 122 23.24 -1.62 -3.29
CA VAL A 122 22.32 -0.69 -3.93
C VAL A 122 21.57 -1.44 -5.01
N LEU A 123 20.26 -1.27 -5.03
CA LEU A 123 19.42 -1.69 -6.13
C LEU A 123 18.75 -0.46 -6.73
N GLU A 124 18.83 -0.31 -8.05
CA GLU A 124 18.21 0.78 -8.77
C GLU A 124 17.42 0.23 -9.95
N PHE A 125 16.10 0.40 -9.91
CA PHE A 125 15.23 0.30 -11.06
C PHE A 125 15.03 1.68 -11.66
N ALA A 126 15.08 1.77 -12.99
CA ALA A 126 14.77 2.99 -13.71
C ALA A 126 14.07 2.68 -15.04
N SER A 127 13.17 3.57 -15.43
CA SER A 127 12.60 3.61 -16.78
C SER A 127 12.84 4.98 -17.43
N LYS A 128 12.68 5.05 -18.73
CA LYS A 128 12.40 6.29 -19.46
C LYS A 128 10.90 6.62 -19.32
N PRO A 129 10.51 7.90 -19.52
CA PRO A 129 9.11 8.23 -19.75
C PRO A 129 8.57 7.48 -20.96
N PHE A 130 7.33 7.02 -20.88
CA PHE A 130 6.69 6.27 -21.95
C PHE A 130 5.20 6.59 -22.03
N SER A 131 4.59 6.26 -23.16
CA SER A 131 3.15 6.38 -23.36
C SER A 131 2.63 5.04 -23.85
N ALA A 132 1.45 4.68 -23.37
CA ALA A 132 0.73 3.48 -23.76
C ALA A 132 -0.64 3.89 -24.30
N ARG A 133 -0.90 3.61 -25.59
CA ARG A 133 -2.15 4.01 -26.26
C ARG A 133 -3.05 2.80 -26.48
N ASP A 134 -4.32 2.93 -26.14
CA ASP A 134 -5.35 2.01 -26.58
C ASP A 134 -6.12 2.65 -27.74
N GLU A 135 -5.86 2.18 -28.96
CA GLU A 135 -6.52 2.70 -30.16
C GLU A 135 -8.03 2.41 -30.19
N SER A 136 -8.47 1.32 -29.54
CA SER A 136 -9.90 0.95 -29.49
C SER A 136 -10.70 1.83 -28.53
N ALA A 137 -10.07 2.25 -27.43
CA ALA A 137 -10.67 3.16 -26.44
C ALA A 137 -10.35 4.64 -26.70
N GLY A 138 -9.49 4.95 -27.67
CA GLY A 138 -9.02 6.30 -27.95
C GLY A 138 -8.22 6.95 -26.81
N THR A 139 -7.77 6.18 -25.83
CA THR A 139 -7.09 6.71 -24.62
C THR A 139 -5.59 6.50 -24.67
N ALA A 140 -4.84 7.37 -24.01
CA ALA A 140 -3.40 7.22 -23.80
C ALA A 140 -3.06 7.40 -22.32
N LEU A 141 -2.21 6.52 -21.79
CA LEU A 141 -1.63 6.66 -20.46
C LEU A 141 -0.16 7.05 -20.63
N ASP A 142 0.15 8.31 -20.33
CA ASP A 142 1.52 8.79 -20.24
C ASP A 142 2.05 8.54 -18.84
N ILE A 143 3.20 7.90 -18.74
CA ILE A 143 3.89 7.66 -17.49
C ILE A 143 5.26 8.33 -17.61
N GLY A 144 5.56 9.20 -16.64
CA GLY A 144 6.86 9.82 -16.49
C GLY A 144 7.93 8.78 -16.14
N LYS A 145 9.12 9.27 -15.79
CA LYS A 145 10.17 8.37 -15.30
C LYS A 145 9.68 7.63 -14.05
N VAL A 146 9.80 6.31 -14.07
CA VAL A 146 9.66 5.45 -12.89
C VAL A 146 11.05 5.16 -12.36
N SER A 147 11.24 5.30 -11.05
CA SER A 147 12.47 4.90 -10.40
C SER A 147 12.18 4.24 -9.06
N LEU A 148 13.02 3.27 -8.71
CA LEU A 148 13.06 2.70 -7.38
C LEU A 148 14.52 2.53 -7.00
N LYS A 149 14.89 3.00 -5.80
CA LYS A 149 16.22 2.83 -5.23
C LYS A 149 16.10 2.19 -3.86
N ALA A 150 16.70 1.02 -3.69
CA ALA A 150 16.77 0.32 -2.42
C ALA A 150 18.21 0.20 -1.92
N LEU A 151 18.38 0.44 -0.62
CA LEU A 151 19.64 0.36 0.11
C LEU A 151 19.47 -0.70 1.22
N PRO A 152 19.67 -1.99 0.90
CA PRO A 152 19.70 -3.03 1.91
C PRO A 152 20.98 -2.95 2.74
N ASP A 153 20.85 -3.20 4.04
CA ASP A 153 21.94 -3.54 4.94
C ASP A 153 21.85 -5.01 5.31
N MET A 154 22.86 -5.77 4.90
CA MET A 154 22.94 -7.21 5.09
C MET A 154 24.34 -7.60 5.55
N ALA A 155 24.40 -8.51 6.50
CA ALA A 155 25.65 -9.04 7.04
C ALA A 155 25.70 -10.56 6.85
N SER A 156 26.88 -11.10 6.60
CA SER A 156 27.10 -12.55 6.70
C SER A 156 27.05 -12.97 8.17
N SER A 157 26.20 -13.93 8.53
CA SER A 157 26.21 -14.57 9.83
C SER A 157 27.30 -15.64 9.93
N SER A 158 27.62 -16.05 11.16
CA SER A 158 28.71 -17.00 11.47
C SER A 158 28.49 -18.40 10.91
N ASP A 159 27.26 -18.75 10.58
CA ASP A 159 26.83 -19.99 9.92
C ASP A 159 26.88 -19.90 8.38
N GLY A 160 27.34 -18.77 7.82
CA GLY A 160 27.43 -18.54 6.38
C GLY A 160 26.15 -18.01 5.72
N ASN A 161 25.06 -17.86 6.47
CA ASN A 161 23.82 -17.27 5.98
C ASN A 161 23.93 -15.74 5.85
N LEU A 162 23.00 -15.12 5.11
CA LEU A 162 22.85 -13.67 5.08
C LEU A 162 21.79 -13.24 6.08
N LYS A 163 22.19 -12.40 7.03
CA LYS A 163 21.31 -11.71 7.95
C LYS A 163 20.90 -10.37 7.37
N PHE A 164 19.60 -10.19 7.20
CA PHE A 164 19.00 -8.90 6.88
C PHE A 164 18.94 -8.01 8.13
N ASN A 165 19.59 -6.85 8.09
CA ASN A 165 19.58 -5.90 9.22
C ASN A 165 18.56 -4.78 9.00
N SER A 166 18.51 -4.21 7.80
CA SER A 166 17.56 -3.16 7.45
C SER A 166 17.46 -2.99 5.95
N ALA A 167 16.42 -2.28 5.49
CA ALA A 167 16.41 -1.72 4.15
C ALA A 167 15.75 -0.36 4.15
N ASN A 168 16.17 0.47 3.21
CA ASN A 168 15.48 1.70 2.84
C ASN A 168 15.28 1.72 1.34
N ALA A 169 14.04 1.58 0.89
CA ALA A 169 13.65 1.68 -0.50
C ALA A 169 12.83 2.94 -0.72
N VAL A 170 13.12 3.67 -1.79
CA VAL A 170 12.35 4.82 -2.26
C VAL A 170 11.87 4.50 -3.66
N PHE A 171 10.61 4.76 -3.96
CA PHE A 171 10.07 4.70 -5.32
C PHE A 171 9.44 6.03 -5.70
N ASP A 172 9.56 6.38 -6.97
CA ASP A 172 9.08 7.64 -7.52
C ASP A 172 8.55 7.40 -8.94
N ILE A 173 7.33 7.88 -9.17
CA ILE A 173 6.67 8.00 -10.46
C ILE A 173 6.45 9.48 -10.66
N GLN A 174 7.37 10.11 -11.38
CA GLN A 174 7.47 11.58 -11.45
C GLN A 174 6.18 12.26 -11.84
N ASN A 175 5.44 11.70 -12.81
CA ASN A 175 4.10 12.11 -13.22
C ASN A 175 3.40 10.95 -13.93
N PHE A 176 2.07 10.96 -13.95
CA PHE A 176 1.25 10.17 -14.87
C PHE A 176 0.12 11.03 -15.41
N ALA A 177 -0.36 10.72 -16.61
CA ALA A 177 -1.53 11.37 -17.21
C ALA A 177 -2.33 10.38 -18.06
N LEU A 178 -3.60 10.19 -17.73
CA LEU A 178 -4.59 9.52 -18.58
C LEU A 178 -5.25 10.57 -19.48
N ARG A 179 -5.21 10.35 -20.79
CA ARG A 179 -5.71 11.25 -21.83
C ARG A 179 -6.75 10.59 -22.72
N LEU A 180 -7.72 11.38 -23.20
CA LEU A 180 -8.65 11.02 -24.30
C LEU A 180 -8.14 11.49 -25.66
N SER A 181 -7.29 12.52 -25.67
CA SER A 181 -6.70 13.08 -26.88
C SER A 181 -5.39 13.78 -26.50
N PRO A 182 -4.56 14.19 -27.48
CA PRO A 182 -3.31 14.91 -27.17
C PRO A 182 -3.51 16.14 -26.26
N THR A 183 -4.69 16.76 -26.30
CA THR A 183 -5.04 17.98 -25.56
C THR A 183 -5.97 17.75 -24.36
N GLU A 184 -6.55 16.57 -24.19
CA GLU A 184 -7.57 16.30 -23.16
C GLU A 184 -7.06 15.28 -22.14
N VAL A 185 -6.74 15.77 -20.93
CA VAL A 185 -6.29 14.99 -19.78
C VAL A 185 -7.48 14.74 -18.84
N ILE A 186 -7.84 13.47 -18.62
CA ILE A 186 -8.87 13.08 -17.66
C ILE A 186 -8.27 13.01 -16.26
N GLN A 187 -7.09 12.40 -16.11
CA GLN A 187 -6.50 12.15 -14.79
C GLN A 187 -5.01 12.42 -14.85
N SER A 188 -4.45 13.09 -13.84
CA SER A 188 -2.99 13.26 -13.73
C SER A 188 -2.56 13.41 -12.28
N GLY A 189 -1.29 13.13 -12.00
CA GLY A 189 -0.66 13.29 -10.69
C GLY A 189 0.74 12.71 -10.67
N SER A 190 1.34 12.60 -9.49
CA SER A 190 2.63 11.91 -9.27
C SER A 190 2.58 11.07 -8.00
N ILE A 191 3.39 10.02 -7.95
CA ILE A 191 3.43 9.11 -6.78
C ILE A 191 4.86 9.03 -6.30
N THR A 192 5.05 9.29 -5.02
CA THR A 192 6.32 9.01 -4.33
C THR A 192 6.04 8.04 -3.21
N GLY A 193 7.03 7.24 -2.84
CA GLY A 193 6.90 6.45 -1.64
C GLY A 193 8.22 5.90 -1.16
N ARG A 194 8.16 5.33 0.03
CA ARG A 194 9.31 4.84 0.76
C ARG A 194 8.90 3.66 1.61
N LEU A 195 9.75 2.66 1.66
CA LEU A 195 9.67 1.53 2.55
C LEU A 195 10.96 1.53 3.38
N THR A 196 10.82 1.49 4.69
CA THR A 196 11.94 1.27 5.61
C THR A 196 11.65 0.03 6.45
N SER A 197 12.67 -0.75 6.74
CA SER A 197 12.57 -1.84 7.71
C SER A 197 13.82 -1.90 8.57
N GLN A 198 13.64 -2.27 9.84
CA GLN A 198 14.71 -2.58 10.77
C GLN A 198 14.52 -4.01 11.27
N GLY A 199 15.27 -4.93 10.68
CA GLY A 199 15.19 -6.36 10.92
C GLY A 199 13.78 -6.92 10.74
N SER A 200 13.40 -7.82 11.64
CA SER A 200 12.06 -8.40 11.73
C SER A 200 11.14 -7.68 12.73
N GLU A 201 11.62 -6.60 13.35
CA GLU A 201 10.97 -5.95 14.50
C GLU A 201 10.14 -4.74 14.10
N SER A 202 10.55 -4.00 13.08
CA SER A 202 9.76 -2.86 12.61
C SER A 202 9.89 -2.61 11.12
N SER A 203 8.81 -2.11 10.53
CA SER A 203 8.78 -1.63 9.15
C SER A 203 7.85 -0.44 9.03
N ASN A 204 8.19 0.50 8.15
CA ASN A 204 7.34 1.62 7.80
C ASN A 204 7.20 1.70 6.29
N PHE A 205 5.96 1.76 5.81
CA PHE A 205 5.63 2.07 4.44
C PHE A 205 4.99 3.45 4.39
N SER A 206 5.43 4.30 3.48
CA SER A 206 4.84 5.62 3.22
C SER A 206 4.65 5.79 1.72
N ALA A 207 3.50 6.25 1.26
CA ALA A 207 3.27 6.60 -0.13
C ALA A 207 2.46 7.90 -0.20
N ALA A 208 2.85 8.81 -1.07
CA ALA A 208 2.16 10.06 -1.32
C ALA A 208 1.78 10.20 -2.78
N LEU A 209 0.50 10.51 -3.02
CA LEU A 209 -0.02 10.93 -4.31
C LEU A 209 -0.14 12.46 -4.30
N ASN A 210 0.54 13.12 -5.23
CA ASN A 210 0.61 14.57 -5.31
C ASN A 210 -0.05 15.09 -6.58
N GLY A 211 -0.73 16.23 -6.46
CA GLY A 211 -1.32 16.96 -7.57
C GLY A 211 -2.38 16.18 -8.35
N LEU A 212 -3.12 15.26 -7.71
CA LEU A 212 -4.15 14.50 -8.41
C LEU A 212 -5.22 15.46 -8.96
N SER A 213 -5.48 15.39 -10.25
CA SER A 213 -6.59 16.08 -10.88
C SER A 213 -7.34 15.11 -11.78
N THR A 214 -8.62 14.89 -11.49
CA THR A 214 -9.56 14.10 -12.29
C THR A 214 -10.64 15.01 -12.87
N VAL A 215 -10.94 14.88 -14.17
CA VAL A 215 -11.95 15.65 -14.90
C VAL A 215 -12.81 14.70 -15.72
N ASN A 216 -14.13 14.78 -15.55
CA ASN A 216 -15.10 14.07 -16.38
C ASN A 216 -16.25 15.02 -16.73
N GLY A 217 -16.20 15.60 -17.93
CA GLY A 217 -17.13 16.64 -18.34
C GLY A 217 -17.06 17.87 -17.42
N LYS A 218 -18.13 18.14 -16.67
CA LYS A 218 -18.20 19.25 -15.69
C LYS A 218 -17.75 18.85 -14.29
N ASP A 219 -17.56 17.55 -14.05
CA ASP A 219 -17.18 17.03 -12.75
C ASP A 219 -15.67 17.01 -12.61
N THR A 220 -15.17 17.44 -11.45
CA THR A 220 -13.74 17.59 -11.19
C THR A 220 -13.41 17.17 -9.78
N ILE A 221 -12.33 16.42 -9.59
CA ILE A 221 -11.74 16.13 -8.28
C ILE A 221 -10.29 16.59 -8.33
N LYS A 222 -9.86 17.41 -7.37
CA LYS A 222 -8.47 17.84 -7.22
C LYS A 222 -7.99 17.56 -5.80
N ILE A 223 -6.79 16.98 -5.69
CA ILE A 223 -6.09 16.73 -4.44
C ILE A 223 -4.70 17.33 -4.58
N GLU A 224 -4.30 18.18 -3.63
CA GLU A 224 -2.94 18.72 -3.64
C GLU A 224 -1.93 17.66 -3.22
N SER A 225 -2.17 17.01 -2.09
CA SER A 225 -1.41 15.84 -1.68
C SER A 225 -2.28 14.93 -0.81
N VAL A 226 -2.04 13.63 -0.93
CA VAL A 226 -2.51 12.63 0.02
C VAL A 226 -1.37 11.68 0.32
N SER A 227 -0.96 11.57 1.59
CA SER A 227 -0.01 10.55 2.03
C SER A 227 -0.71 9.45 2.82
N PHE A 228 -0.16 8.25 2.70
CA PHE A 228 -0.57 7.04 3.40
C PHE A 228 0.68 6.50 4.08
N ASP A 229 0.66 6.40 5.40
CA ASP A 229 1.77 5.91 6.20
C ASP A 229 1.29 4.72 7.04
N ILE A 230 2.02 3.62 6.98
CA ILE A 230 1.79 2.41 7.77
C ILE A 230 3.07 2.12 8.52
N ALA A 231 3.03 2.21 9.85
CA ALA A 231 4.12 1.82 10.74
C ALA A 231 3.76 0.52 11.45
N LEU A 232 4.66 -0.45 11.40
CA LEU A 232 4.52 -1.77 12.03
C LEU A 232 5.62 -1.94 13.06
N THR A 233 5.24 -2.36 14.25
CA THR A 233 6.16 -2.72 15.33
C THR A 233 5.76 -4.06 15.92
N LYS A 234 6.70 -5.00 15.94
CA LYS A 234 6.54 -6.35 16.45
C LYS A 234 7.26 -6.49 17.78
N LYS A 235 6.51 -6.91 18.81
CA LYS A 235 7.00 -7.32 20.13
C LYS A 235 6.77 -8.82 20.32
N PRO A 236 7.39 -9.48 21.32
CA PRO A 236 7.22 -10.92 21.53
C PRO A 236 5.76 -11.40 21.64
N SER A 237 4.89 -10.60 22.27
CA SER A 237 3.49 -10.95 22.51
C SER A 237 2.48 -10.23 21.60
N GLU A 238 2.89 -9.17 20.92
CA GLU A 238 1.97 -8.23 20.27
C GLU A 238 2.59 -7.62 19.00
N ILE A 239 1.76 -7.36 18.00
CA ILE A 239 2.06 -6.53 16.84
C ILE A 239 1.21 -5.27 16.93
N THR A 240 1.85 -4.11 16.82
CA THR A 240 1.19 -2.81 16.71
C THR A 240 1.32 -2.30 15.27
N GLN A 241 0.19 -1.94 14.66
CA GLN A 241 0.12 -1.28 13.36
C GLN A 241 -0.48 0.11 13.53
N ILE A 242 0.19 1.13 13.01
CA ILE A 242 -0.34 2.49 12.94
C ILE A 242 -0.52 2.85 11.47
N SER A 243 -1.77 2.99 11.04
CA SER A 243 -2.15 3.45 9.71
C SER A 243 -2.58 4.91 9.78
N LYS A 244 -1.94 5.79 9.02
CA LYS A 244 -2.21 7.22 8.96
C LYS A 244 -2.46 7.64 7.51
N ILE A 245 -3.43 8.52 7.31
CA ILE A 245 -3.63 9.20 6.03
C ILE A 245 -3.53 10.69 6.30
N ASP A 246 -2.70 11.44 5.57
CA ASP A 246 -2.73 12.90 5.57
C ASP A 246 -3.22 13.39 4.21
N LEU A 247 -4.41 13.96 4.18
CA LEU A 247 -5.01 14.59 3.02
C LEU A 247 -4.88 16.11 3.12
N GLN A 248 -4.44 16.76 2.04
CA GLN A 248 -4.40 18.21 1.91
C GLN A 248 -5.18 18.67 0.68
N ASN A 249 -6.03 19.66 0.89
CA ASN A 249 -6.77 20.40 -0.14
C ASN A 249 -7.46 19.51 -1.18
N LEU A 250 -8.40 18.67 -0.71
CA LEU A 250 -9.35 18.00 -1.58
C LEU A 250 -10.45 18.98 -1.99
N SER A 251 -10.64 19.17 -3.29
CA SER A 251 -11.80 19.87 -3.83
C SER A 251 -12.51 19.00 -4.85
N ALA A 252 -13.83 18.89 -4.72
CA ALA A 252 -14.66 18.11 -5.62
C ALA A 252 -15.82 18.96 -6.14
N ARG A 253 -16.11 18.82 -7.43
CA ARG A 253 -17.34 19.26 -8.08
C ARG A 253 -17.97 18.05 -8.72
N ILE A 254 -19.12 17.60 -8.23
CA ILE A 254 -19.81 16.43 -8.75
C ILE A 254 -21.28 16.80 -8.95
N SER A 255 -21.78 16.67 -10.17
CA SER A 255 -23.16 17.03 -10.53
C SER A 255 -23.55 18.44 -10.07
N GLY A 256 -22.62 19.39 -10.17
CA GLY A 256 -22.81 20.79 -9.75
C GLY A 256 -22.62 21.09 -8.26
N LEU A 257 -22.53 20.07 -7.39
CA LEU A 257 -22.25 20.25 -5.96
C LEU A 257 -20.75 20.45 -5.74
N LYS A 258 -20.37 21.50 -5.01
CA LYS A 258 -18.98 21.79 -4.65
C LYS A 258 -18.71 21.39 -3.20
N SER A 259 -17.65 20.63 -2.97
CA SER A 259 -17.15 20.27 -1.65
C SER A 259 -15.66 20.59 -1.54
N THR A 260 -15.19 20.95 -0.35
CA THR A 260 -13.76 21.20 -0.09
C THR A 260 -13.40 20.74 1.31
N ILE A 261 -12.41 19.86 1.40
CA ILE A 261 -11.72 19.47 2.63
C ILE A 261 -10.32 20.10 2.56
N GLU A 262 -10.03 21.02 3.48
CA GLU A 262 -8.73 21.69 3.55
C GLU A 262 -7.66 20.71 4.04
N SER A 263 -7.99 19.91 5.06
CA SER A 263 -7.11 18.87 5.57
C SER A 263 -7.89 17.76 6.25
N ALA A 264 -7.41 16.53 6.18
CA ALA A 264 -7.87 15.42 7.01
C ALA A 264 -6.69 14.53 7.40
N ASN A 265 -6.60 14.11 8.66
CA ASN A 265 -5.47 13.31 9.15
C ASN A 265 -5.89 12.06 9.95
N PRO A 266 -6.76 11.18 9.42
CA PRO A 266 -7.18 10.01 10.18
C PRO A 266 -6.00 9.10 10.50
N GLN A 267 -5.95 8.67 11.76
CA GLN A 267 -4.93 7.76 12.27
C GLN A 267 -5.57 6.65 13.09
N ILE A 268 -5.35 5.41 12.67
CA ILE A 268 -5.83 4.20 13.33
C ILE A 268 -4.62 3.42 13.85
N GLU A 269 -4.66 3.10 15.13
CA GLU A 269 -3.70 2.25 15.81
C GLU A 269 -4.38 0.91 16.11
N THR A 270 -3.77 -0.17 15.66
CA THR A 270 -4.27 -1.54 15.78
C THR A 270 -3.30 -2.36 16.60
N HIS A 271 -3.82 -3.09 17.57
CA HIS A 271 -3.06 -3.99 18.43
C HIS A 271 -3.56 -5.40 18.20
N ILE A 272 -2.64 -6.31 17.95
CA ILE A 272 -2.92 -7.69 17.54
C ILE A 272 -1.97 -8.61 18.33
N PRO A 273 -2.40 -9.80 18.75
CA PRO A 273 -1.46 -10.82 19.22
C PRO A 273 -0.35 -11.05 18.21
N ASN A 274 0.84 -11.43 18.68
CA ASN A 274 1.93 -11.85 17.79
C ASN A 274 1.66 -13.25 17.21
N ASP A 275 0.61 -13.32 16.38
CA ASP A 275 0.12 -14.48 15.67
C ASP A 275 -0.01 -14.08 14.17
N PRO A 276 0.76 -14.70 13.27
CA PRO A 276 0.75 -14.36 11.85
C PRO A 276 -0.63 -14.47 11.19
N GLU A 277 -1.42 -15.49 11.56
CA GLU A 277 -2.74 -15.71 10.95
C GLU A 277 -3.73 -14.62 11.38
N MET A 278 -3.63 -14.18 12.64
CA MET A 278 -4.43 -13.06 13.15
C MET A 278 -4.05 -11.75 12.49
N TYR A 279 -2.76 -11.51 12.29
CA TYR A 279 -2.26 -10.33 11.60
C TYR A 279 -2.75 -10.27 10.15
N ASP A 280 -2.65 -11.39 9.42
CA ASP A 280 -3.09 -11.47 8.02
C ASP A 280 -4.61 -11.27 7.91
N ALA A 281 -5.40 -11.88 8.80
CA ALA A 281 -6.85 -11.72 8.83
C ALA A 281 -7.27 -10.25 9.04
N VAL A 282 -6.66 -9.57 10.02
CA VAL A 282 -6.94 -8.14 10.28
C VAL A 282 -6.52 -7.27 9.10
N THR A 283 -5.34 -7.53 8.51
CA THR A 283 -4.81 -6.77 7.38
C THR A 283 -5.73 -6.88 6.16
N ASN A 284 -6.15 -8.10 5.81
CA ASN A 284 -7.03 -8.35 4.67
C ASN A 284 -8.40 -7.68 4.84
N LEU A 285 -8.96 -7.66 6.06
CA LEU A 285 -10.20 -6.91 6.32
C LEU A 285 -10.02 -5.41 6.19
N LEU A 286 -8.89 -4.85 6.65
CA LEU A 286 -8.63 -3.41 6.56
C LEU A 286 -8.46 -2.92 5.11
N ILE A 287 -7.93 -3.77 4.23
CA ILE A 287 -7.83 -3.46 2.79
C ILE A 287 -9.09 -3.85 2.00
N GLY A 288 -10.09 -4.43 2.66
CA GLY A 288 -11.39 -4.79 2.08
C GLY A 288 -11.41 -6.09 1.26
N ASP A 289 -10.44 -6.98 1.46
CA ASP A 289 -10.39 -8.29 0.79
C ASP A 289 -10.95 -9.40 1.69
N GLU A 290 -12.25 -9.35 1.95
CA GLU A 290 -12.94 -10.31 2.82
C GLU A 290 -12.86 -11.75 2.29
N ALA A 291 -12.75 -11.93 0.97
CA ALA A 291 -12.65 -13.25 0.35
C ALA A 291 -11.33 -13.97 0.65
N ALA A 292 -10.29 -13.21 1.03
CA ALA A 292 -8.99 -13.75 1.43
C ALA A 292 -8.94 -14.20 2.90
N VAL A 293 -10.02 -14.02 3.68
CA VAL A 293 -10.06 -14.39 5.10
C VAL A 293 -10.87 -15.66 5.30
N SER A 294 -10.25 -16.68 5.91
CA SER A 294 -10.94 -17.94 6.20
C SER A 294 -12.01 -17.73 7.27
N ARG A 295 -13.05 -18.58 7.25
CA ARG A 295 -14.10 -18.56 8.29
C ARG A 295 -13.52 -18.77 9.69
N ASP A 296 -12.58 -19.69 9.84
CA ASP A 296 -11.91 -19.95 11.12
C ASP A 296 -11.13 -18.74 11.61
N ALA A 297 -10.47 -18.01 10.70
CA ALA A 297 -9.77 -16.77 11.03
C ALA A 297 -10.75 -15.67 11.45
N LEU A 298 -11.93 -15.57 10.81
CA LEU A 298 -12.99 -14.64 11.21
C LEU A 298 -13.56 -14.98 12.59
N GLU A 299 -13.81 -16.26 12.88
CA GLU A 299 -14.30 -16.71 14.19
C GLU A 299 -13.27 -16.45 15.30
N ARG A 300 -11.99 -16.76 15.05
CA ARG A 300 -10.88 -16.45 15.96
C ARG A 300 -10.68 -14.96 16.16
N LEU A 301 -10.82 -14.18 15.09
CA LEU A 301 -10.76 -12.72 15.16
C LEU A 301 -11.89 -12.16 16.02
N GLY A 302 -13.11 -12.64 15.81
CA GLY A 302 -14.25 -12.33 16.67
C GLY A 302 -13.96 -12.62 18.14
N ASN A 303 -13.50 -13.84 18.45
CA ASN A 303 -13.13 -14.25 19.81
C ASN A 303 -12.01 -13.39 20.41
N SER A 304 -11.01 -13.01 19.60
CA SER A 304 -9.87 -12.20 20.06
C SER A 304 -10.25 -10.73 20.28
N PHE A 305 -11.18 -10.20 19.48
CA PHE A 305 -11.82 -8.92 19.80
C PHE A 305 -12.60 -9.04 21.10
N LEU A 306 -13.34 -10.14 21.33
CA LEU A 306 -14.13 -10.39 22.55
C LEU A 306 -13.29 -10.73 23.80
N SER A 307 -12.03 -11.13 23.67
CA SER A 307 -11.14 -11.26 24.83
C SER A 307 -10.42 -9.94 25.15
N GLY A 308 -10.38 -9.02 24.18
CA GLY A 308 -9.61 -7.77 24.26
C GLY A 308 -8.15 -7.92 23.82
N ASP A 309 -7.80 -9.08 23.25
CA ASP A 309 -6.47 -9.38 22.71
C ASP A 309 -6.20 -8.60 21.42
N VAL A 310 -7.24 -8.39 20.61
CA VAL A 310 -7.22 -7.45 19.47
C VAL A 310 -8.02 -6.20 19.83
N TRP A 311 -7.45 -5.02 19.58
CA TRP A 311 -8.17 -3.77 19.75
C TRP A 311 -7.68 -2.69 18.79
N LEU A 312 -8.56 -1.71 18.56
CA LEU A 312 -8.39 -0.62 17.62
C LEU A 312 -8.56 0.71 18.33
N LYS A 313 -7.79 1.71 17.93
CA LYS A 313 -7.88 3.08 18.43
C LYS A 313 -7.81 4.06 17.29
N LEU A 314 -8.88 4.85 17.16
CA LEU A 314 -8.86 6.06 16.36
C LEU A 314 -8.16 7.15 17.17
N ASN A 315 -6.90 7.39 16.83
CA ASN A 315 -6.14 8.50 17.39
C ASN A 315 -6.79 9.84 17.01
N PRO A 316 -6.57 10.91 17.79
CA PRO A 316 -7.17 12.21 17.54
C PRO A 316 -7.01 12.66 16.09
N THR A 317 -8.13 12.67 15.39
CA THR A 317 -8.27 12.93 13.95
C THR A 317 -9.02 14.24 13.78
N VAL A 318 -8.56 15.08 12.86
CA VAL A 318 -9.15 16.37 12.54
C VAL A 318 -9.46 16.43 11.06
N ILE A 319 -10.74 16.62 10.72
CA ILE A 319 -11.19 16.93 9.37
C ILE A 319 -11.58 18.40 9.35
N LYS A 320 -10.84 19.18 8.56
CA LYS A 320 -11.02 20.61 8.43
C LYS A 320 -11.59 20.96 7.06
N THR A 321 -12.59 21.83 7.06
CA THR A 321 -13.15 22.45 5.87
C THR A 321 -13.20 23.96 6.06
N LYS A 322 -13.59 24.69 5.02
CA LYS A 322 -13.77 26.15 5.10
C LYS A 322 -14.79 26.59 6.16
N ALA A 323 -15.79 25.75 6.45
CA ALA A 323 -16.94 26.13 7.26
C ALA A 323 -16.98 25.47 8.65
N TYR A 324 -16.29 24.34 8.82
CA TYR A 324 -16.32 23.55 10.06
C TYR A 324 -15.06 22.71 10.22
N GLN A 325 -14.80 22.33 11.47
CA GLN A 325 -13.77 21.39 11.87
C GLN A 325 -14.41 20.26 12.68
N LEU A 326 -14.23 19.02 12.25
CA LEU A 326 -14.66 17.82 12.96
C LEU A 326 -13.45 17.15 13.60
N ASN A 327 -13.43 17.10 14.92
CA ASN A 327 -12.46 16.36 15.70
C ASN A 327 -13.07 15.01 16.10
N MET A 328 -12.34 13.93 15.88
CA MET A 328 -12.77 12.57 16.15
C MET A 328 -11.69 11.82 16.93
N SER A 329 -12.10 11.00 17.88
CA SER A 329 -11.19 10.08 18.58
C SER A 329 -12.01 8.96 19.17
N GLY A 330 -11.46 7.77 19.27
CA GLY A 330 -12.21 6.66 19.83
C GLY A 330 -11.38 5.42 20.04
N ASP A 331 -11.90 4.53 20.86
CA ASP A 331 -11.30 3.25 21.17
C ASP A 331 -12.35 2.18 20.92
N LEU A 332 -11.97 1.12 20.21
CA LEU A 332 -12.72 -0.12 20.06
C LEU A 332 -11.89 -1.21 20.71
N ARG A 333 -12.16 -1.43 21.99
CA ARG A 333 -11.46 -2.39 22.83
C ARG A 333 -12.47 -3.10 23.71
N TRP A 334 -12.58 -4.40 23.54
CA TRP A 334 -13.34 -5.18 24.48
C TRP A 334 -12.57 -5.34 25.79
N LEU A 335 -13.27 -5.08 26.88
CA LEU A 335 -12.77 -5.30 28.22
C LEU A 335 -13.77 -6.24 28.90
N PRO A 336 -13.35 -7.46 29.31
CA PRO A 336 -14.24 -8.44 29.91
C PRO A 336 -15.08 -7.85 31.06
N ASP A 337 -14.43 -7.01 31.88
CA ASP A 337 -15.02 -6.45 33.11
C ASP A 337 -15.71 -5.09 32.93
N LYS A 338 -15.74 -4.51 31.72
CA LYS A 338 -16.43 -3.24 31.47
C LYS A 338 -17.63 -3.42 30.55
N PRO A 339 -18.76 -2.75 30.84
CA PRO A 339 -19.94 -2.80 29.98
C PRO A 339 -19.73 -2.08 28.64
N GLN A 340 -18.75 -1.17 28.57
CA GLN A 340 -18.40 -0.41 27.37
C GLN A 340 -17.22 -1.08 26.66
N PHE A 341 -17.39 -1.35 25.36
CA PHE A 341 -16.33 -1.95 24.52
C PHE A 341 -15.96 -1.10 23.30
N ALA A 342 -16.74 -0.06 22.99
CA ALA A 342 -16.35 0.93 22.00
C ALA A 342 -16.80 2.33 22.43
N SER A 343 -16.00 3.33 22.16
CA SER A 343 -16.41 4.74 22.20
C SER A 343 -15.82 5.54 21.07
N LEU A 344 -16.62 6.45 20.53
CA LEU A 344 -16.24 7.44 19.56
C LEU A 344 -16.71 8.80 20.04
N ASN A 345 -15.75 9.68 20.33
CA ASN A 345 -15.97 11.08 20.63
C ASN A 345 -15.88 11.89 19.35
N LEU A 346 -16.85 12.76 19.14
CA LEU A 346 -16.96 13.64 18.00
C LEU A 346 -17.20 15.06 18.52
N ASN A 347 -16.37 16.00 18.11
CA ASN A 347 -16.50 17.41 18.45
C ASN A 347 -16.46 18.23 17.16
N LEU A 348 -17.59 18.87 16.85
CA LEU A 348 -17.78 19.68 15.67
C LEU A 348 -17.76 21.16 16.07
N LEU A 349 -16.82 21.91 15.47
CA LEU A 349 -16.65 23.34 15.63
C LEU A 349 -17.07 24.06 14.34
N GLY A 350 -17.90 25.09 14.46
CA GLY A 350 -18.38 25.91 13.36
C GLY A 350 -19.91 26.03 13.33
N LYS A 351 -20.42 26.56 12.22
CA LYS A 351 -21.87 26.66 12.00
C LYS A 351 -22.47 25.26 11.90
N GLU A 352 -23.71 25.10 12.36
CA GLU A 352 -24.46 23.86 12.18
C GLU A 352 -24.36 23.44 10.70
N PRO A 353 -23.92 22.21 10.41
CA PRO A 353 -23.55 21.83 9.06
C PRO A 353 -24.76 21.95 8.15
N GLN A 354 -24.69 22.88 7.18
CA GLN A 354 -25.59 22.83 6.03
C GLN A 354 -25.19 21.59 5.24
N ILE A 355 -26.06 20.59 5.36
CA ILE A 355 -25.89 19.21 4.97
C ILE A 355 -25.34 19.08 3.54
N GLY A 356 -24.02 18.89 3.42
CA GLY A 356 -23.36 18.44 2.20
C GLY A 356 -23.10 16.93 2.29
N ALA A 357 -23.25 16.21 1.17
CA ALA A 357 -23.24 14.75 1.10
C ALA A 357 -22.01 14.07 1.74
N LEU A 358 -20.84 14.72 1.72
CA LEU A 358 -19.60 14.17 2.32
C LEU A 358 -19.57 14.22 3.85
N VAL A 359 -20.31 15.14 4.49
CA VAL A 359 -20.36 15.27 5.96
C VAL A 359 -21.39 14.33 6.56
N GLN A 360 -22.48 14.05 5.82
CA GLN A 360 -23.53 13.12 6.25
C GLN A 360 -23.00 11.72 6.58
N MET A 361 -21.88 11.31 5.98
CA MET A 361 -21.25 10.02 6.26
C MET A 361 -20.66 9.92 7.67
N PHE A 362 -20.28 11.06 8.28
CA PHE A 362 -19.62 11.08 9.59
C PHE A 362 -20.53 11.54 10.72
N VAL A 363 -21.64 12.23 10.40
CA VAL A 363 -22.43 13.00 11.38
C VAL A 363 -23.95 12.78 11.25
N PRO A 364 -24.54 11.74 11.88
CA PRO A 364 -25.99 11.50 11.83
C PRO A 364 -26.79 12.60 12.54
N ARG A 365 -27.89 13.04 11.90
CA ARG A 365 -28.85 13.97 12.54
C ARG A 365 -29.36 13.34 13.85
N LYS A 366 -29.24 14.08 14.97
CA LYS A 366 -29.60 13.70 16.36
C LYS A 366 -28.51 13.02 17.20
N ALA A 367 -27.33 12.73 16.66
CA ALA A 367 -26.27 12.15 17.48
C ALA A 367 -25.48 13.18 18.30
N TYR A 368 -25.74 14.49 18.14
CA TYR A 368 -24.95 15.59 18.71
C TYR A 368 -25.80 16.48 19.60
N THR A 369 -25.20 16.95 20.68
CA THR A 369 -25.73 17.99 21.56
C THR A 369 -25.03 19.30 21.26
N ARG A 370 -25.79 20.39 21.12
CA ARG A 370 -25.23 21.73 21.01
C ARG A 370 -24.75 22.18 22.38
N VAL A 371 -23.47 22.47 22.51
CA VAL A 371 -22.83 22.91 23.76
C VAL A 371 -22.67 24.42 23.80
N ASP A 372 -22.44 25.04 22.64
CA ASP A 372 -22.36 26.50 22.48
C ASP A 372 -22.87 26.91 21.08
N LYS A 373 -22.87 28.20 20.77
CA LYS A 373 -23.33 28.79 19.51
C LYS A 373 -22.76 28.07 18.29
N ASP A 374 -21.47 27.75 18.32
CA ASP A 374 -20.73 27.14 17.20
C ASP A 374 -19.99 25.85 17.61
N LYS A 375 -20.49 25.14 18.65
CA LYS A 375 -19.87 23.93 19.18
C LYS A 375 -20.90 22.83 19.43
N PHE A 376 -20.66 21.65 18.86
CA PHE A 376 -21.51 20.47 18.99
C PHE A 376 -20.67 19.26 19.38
N GLU A 377 -21.17 18.44 20.31
CA GLU A 377 -20.47 17.26 20.80
C GLU A 377 -21.35 16.02 20.73
N ALA A 378 -20.74 14.90 20.36
CA ALA A 378 -21.34 13.57 20.45
C ALA A 378 -20.36 12.59 21.07
N GLN A 379 -20.86 11.78 21.98
CA GLN A 379 -20.21 10.58 22.46
C GLN A 379 -21.05 9.39 22.05
N ILE A 380 -20.54 8.62 21.11
CA ILE A 380 -21.14 7.35 20.70
C ILE A 380 -20.46 6.25 21.52
N VAL A 381 -21.23 5.43 22.20
CA VAL A 381 -20.73 4.35 23.04
C VAL A 381 -21.44 3.07 22.67
N ALA A 382 -20.69 2.01 22.40
CA ALA A 382 -21.25 0.68 22.28
C ALA A 382 -21.09 -0.06 23.62
N ASN A 383 -22.23 -0.40 24.21
CA ASN A 383 -22.34 -1.18 25.42
C ASN A 383 -22.77 -2.61 25.11
N LYS A 384 -22.22 -3.55 25.86
CA LYS A 384 -22.58 -4.97 25.81
C LYS A 384 -23.36 -5.35 27.06
N SER A 385 -24.33 -6.23 26.86
CA SER A 385 -24.90 -7.10 27.88
C SER A 385 -24.85 -8.55 27.35
N PRO A 386 -25.08 -9.58 28.19
CA PRO A 386 -24.98 -10.97 27.75
C PRO A 386 -25.74 -11.28 26.45
N ASP A 387 -26.94 -10.72 26.30
CA ASP A 387 -27.82 -11.04 25.16
C ASP A 387 -27.90 -9.93 24.10
N LYS A 388 -27.32 -8.76 24.34
CA LYS A 388 -27.56 -7.57 23.50
C LYS A 388 -26.33 -6.68 23.37
N ILE A 389 -26.22 -6.05 22.21
CA ILE A 389 -25.34 -4.91 21.97
C ILE A 389 -26.22 -3.68 21.84
N THR A 390 -25.92 -2.65 22.61
CA THR A 390 -26.62 -1.36 22.59
C THR A 390 -25.66 -0.27 22.15
N VAL A 391 -26.07 0.53 21.18
CA VAL A 391 -25.33 1.73 20.79
C VAL A 391 -26.06 2.93 21.36
N LEU A 392 -25.35 3.69 22.18
CA LEU A 392 -25.80 4.91 22.80
C LEU A 392 -25.13 6.09 22.11
N SER A 393 -25.85 7.19 21.96
CA SER A 393 -25.33 8.49 21.56
C SER A 393 -25.74 9.50 22.62
N ASN A 394 -24.76 10.13 23.27
CA ASN A 394 -24.97 11.04 24.40
C ASN A 394 -25.89 10.44 25.50
N GLY A 395 -25.70 9.15 25.79
CA GLY A 395 -26.50 8.39 26.75
C GLY A 395 -27.89 7.94 26.24
N MET A 396 -28.32 8.38 25.06
CA MET A 396 -29.57 7.93 24.45
C MET A 396 -29.36 6.69 23.57
N GLN A 397 -30.20 5.68 23.74
CA GLN A 397 -30.16 4.48 22.90
C GLN A 397 -30.61 4.81 21.48
N ILE A 398 -29.73 4.55 20.51
CA ILE A 398 -30.00 4.78 19.08
C ILE A 398 -30.07 3.48 18.28
N TYR A 399 -29.47 2.39 18.78
CA TYR A 399 -29.52 1.09 18.15
C TYR A 399 -29.40 -0.04 19.17
N THR A 400 -30.02 -1.17 18.86
CA THR A 400 -29.88 -2.40 19.65
C THR A 400 -29.96 -3.60 18.73
N ALA A 401 -29.00 -4.49 18.90
CA ALA A 401 -28.99 -5.80 18.25
C ALA A 401 -28.98 -6.89 19.32
N HIS A 402 -29.48 -8.06 18.96
CA HIS A 402 -29.13 -9.26 19.71
C HIS A 402 -27.62 -9.47 19.59
N ASN A 403 -26.97 -9.84 20.69
CA ASN A 403 -25.58 -10.22 20.65
C ASN A 403 -25.48 -11.50 19.78
N PRO A 404 -24.88 -11.46 18.58
CA PRO A 404 -24.88 -12.60 17.67
C PRO A 404 -23.79 -13.63 18.01
N PHE A 405 -23.04 -13.40 19.09
CA PHE A 405 -21.90 -14.21 19.54
C PHE A 405 -22.09 -14.70 20.97
#